data_AF-A0A9P1NS16-F1
#
_entry.id   AF-A0A9P1NS16-F1
#
_cell.length_a   1.000
_cell.length_b   1.000
_cell.length_c   1.000
_cell.angle_alpha   90.00
_cell.angle_beta   90.00
_cell.angle_gamma   90.00
#
_symmetry.space_group_name_H-M   'P 1'
#
loop_
_entity.id
_entity.type
_entity.pdbx_description
1 polymer ?
#
loop_
_entity_poly.entity_id
_entity_poly.type
_entity_poly.pdbx_seq_one_letter_code
_entity_poly.pdbx_strand_id
1 'polypeptide(L)'
;MWPARWRPPNPALSAELSATAAEMRVLSDRGGALNNLAARLDMEGVRGMATTLIQAMRYGTPLAQALRVLAGEMRAQRLARFEEKAARLPVLLTLPMVVFILPCVFIVVGGPAMLDVSRSFDSAGNSQQTHSSQSHSNPPHSQTKGGQP
;
A
#
# COMPACT_ATOMS: atom_id res chain seq x y z
N MET A 1 -4.39 30.31 -35.11
CA MET A 1 -5.23 29.20 -35.66
C MET A 1 -4.96 27.95 -34.82
N TRP A 2 -5.78 27.67 -33.81
CA TRP A 2 -5.62 26.49 -32.95
C TRP A 2 -6.70 25.46 -33.28
N PRO A 3 -6.40 24.22 -33.71
CA PRO A 3 -7.37 23.16 -33.79
C PRO A 3 -7.44 22.46 -32.42
N ALA A 4 -8.40 22.87 -31.61
CA ALA A 4 -8.70 22.18 -30.36
C ALA A 4 -9.28 20.81 -30.70
N ARG A 5 -8.46 19.76 -30.61
CA ARG A 5 -8.86 18.36 -30.69
C ARG A 5 -9.64 17.99 -29.43
N TRP A 6 -10.90 18.45 -29.34
CA TRP A 6 -11.84 17.95 -28.36
C TRP A 6 -12.05 16.47 -28.64
N ARG A 7 -11.47 15.61 -27.79
CA ARG A 7 -11.82 14.19 -27.78
C ARG A 7 -13.33 14.11 -27.57
N PRO A 8 -14.08 13.38 -28.43
CA PRO A 8 -15.53 13.36 -28.34
C PRO A 8 -15.95 12.95 -26.92
N PRO A 9 -16.92 13.66 -26.32
CA PRO A 9 -17.53 13.22 -25.08
C PRO A 9 -18.03 11.78 -25.25
N ASN A 10 -18.11 11.02 -24.15
CA ASN A 10 -18.55 9.63 -24.18
C ASN A 10 -19.87 9.51 -25.00
N PRO A 11 -19.90 8.69 -26.06
CA PRO A 11 -21.03 8.63 -26.99
C PRO A 11 -22.35 8.29 -26.28
N ALA A 12 -22.30 7.48 -25.22
CA ALA A 12 -23.47 7.15 -24.42
C ALA A 12 -24.03 8.37 -23.67
N LEU A 13 -23.16 9.17 -23.06
CA LEU A 13 -23.56 10.39 -22.35
C LEU A 13 -24.10 11.45 -23.31
N SER A 14 -23.50 11.60 -24.50
CA SER A 14 -24.01 12.54 -25.50
C SER A 14 -25.37 12.15 -26.04
N ALA A 15 -25.65 10.85 -26.20
CA ALA A 15 -26.94 10.35 -26.64
C ALA A 15 -28.04 10.59 -25.59
N GLU A 16 -27.72 10.39 -24.31
CA GLU A 16 -28.65 10.67 -23.21
C GLU A 16 -28.93 12.18 -23.08
N LEU A 17 -27.90 13.03 -23.16
CA LEU A 17 -28.08 14.50 -23.14
C LEU A 17 -28.87 15.02 -24.34
N SER A 18 -28.67 14.45 -25.54
CA SER A 18 -29.45 14.83 -26.72
C SER A 18 -30.90 14.36 -26.62
N ALA A 19 -31.14 13.17 -26.08
CA ALA A 19 -32.49 12.67 -25.78
C ALA A 19 -33.20 13.58 -24.76
N THR A 20 -32.56 13.97 -23.67
CA THR A 20 -33.15 14.92 -22.71
C THR A 20 -33.38 16.30 -23.32
N ALA A 21 -32.49 16.77 -24.20
CA ALA A 21 -32.70 18.03 -24.90
C ALA A 21 -33.92 17.97 -25.85
N ALA A 22 -34.18 16.81 -26.46
CA ALA A 22 -35.40 16.57 -27.23
C ALA A 22 -36.63 16.48 -26.31
N GLU A 23 -36.55 15.75 -25.19
CA GLU A 23 -37.62 15.68 -24.18
C GLU A 23 -37.99 17.07 -23.65
N MET A 24 -37.03 17.93 -23.32
CA MET A 24 -37.27 19.31 -22.85
C MET A 24 -37.96 20.22 -23.88
N ARG A 25 -37.90 19.89 -25.18
CA ARG A 25 -38.62 20.61 -26.23
C ARG A 25 -40.09 20.19 -26.33
N VAL A 26 -40.38 18.96 -25.93
CA VAL A 26 -41.73 18.37 -25.99
C VAL A 26 -42.46 18.52 -24.65
N LEU A 27 -41.75 18.38 -23.54
CA LEU A 27 -42.30 18.44 -22.19
C LEU A 27 -42.46 19.90 -21.72
N SER A 28 -43.65 20.22 -21.19
CA SER A 28 -43.95 21.54 -20.63
C SER A 28 -43.13 21.82 -19.36
N ASP A 29 -42.83 20.77 -18.59
CA ASP A 29 -42.01 20.84 -17.39
C ASP A 29 -40.55 20.44 -17.68
N ARG A 30 -39.71 21.47 -17.87
CA ARG A 30 -38.26 21.29 -18.06
C ARG A 30 -37.59 20.67 -16.83
N GLY A 31 -38.16 20.84 -15.64
CA GLY A 31 -37.62 20.25 -14.43
C GLY A 31 -37.82 18.74 -14.37
N GLY A 32 -39.00 18.28 -14.76
CA GLY A 32 -39.33 16.86 -14.92
C GLY A 32 -38.39 16.14 -15.90
N ALA A 33 -38.06 16.74 -17.04
CA ALA A 33 -37.13 16.15 -18.01
C ALA A 33 -35.71 15.94 -17.44
N LEU A 34 -35.24 16.88 -16.60
CA LEU A 34 -33.94 16.75 -15.92
C LEU A 34 -33.95 15.71 -14.80
N ASN A 35 -35.06 15.58 -14.08
CA ASN A 35 -35.23 14.49 -13.12
C ASN A 35 -35.28 13.13 -13.83
N ASN A 36 -35.88 13.05 -15.01
CA ASN A 36 -35.91 11.83 -15.82
C ASN A 36 -34.50 11.44 -16.28
N LEU A 37 -33.70 12.41 -16.76
CA LEU A 37 -32.28 12.19 -17.07
C LEU A 37 -31.50 11.68 -15.85
N ALA A 38 -31.71 12.28 -14.69
CA ALA A 38 -31.05 11.87 -13.46
C ALA A 38 -31.44 10.46 -13.02
N ALA A 39 -32.71 10.07 -13.20
CA ALA A 39 -33.19 8.72 -12.93
C ALA A 39 -32.64 7.68 -13.91
N ARG A 40 -32.48 8.03 -15.19
CA ARG A 40 -31.95 7.13 -16.24
C ARG A 40 -30.45 6.87 -16.11
N LEU A 41 -29.68 7.87 -15.68
CA LEU A 41 -28.22 7.76 -15.55
C LEU A 41 -27.75 7.26 -14.17
N ASP A 42 -28.57 7.39 -13.13
CA ASP A 42 -28.30 6.98 -11.74
C ASP A 42 -26.87 7.28 -11.22
N MET A 43 -26.34 8.44 -11.62
CA MET A 43 -25.03 8.92 -11.21
C MET A 43 -25.19 10.13 -10.29
N GLU A 44 -24.54 10.08 -9.13
CA GLU A 44 -24.59 11.17 -8.13
C GLU A 44 -24.22 12.54 -8.72
N GLY A 45 -23.19 12.58 -9.58
CA GLY A 45 -22.80 13.79 -10.31
C GLY A 45 -23.86 14.33 -11.27
N VAL A 46 -24.61 13.46 -11.94
CA VAL A 46 -25.71 13.87 -12.84
C VAL A 46 -26.91 14.33 -12.04
N ARG A 47 -27.20 13.68 -10.91
CA ARG A 47 -28.29 14.07 -10.00
C ARG A 47 -28.04 15.45 -9.38
N GLY A 48 -26.81 15.72 -8.95
CA GLY A 48 -26.36 17.05 -8.52
C GLY A 48 -26.46 18.10 -9.64
N MET A 49 -26.13 17.72 -10.87
CA MET A 49 -26.26 18.60 -12.04
C MET A 49 -27.71 18.96 -12.33
N ALA A 50 -28.59 17.94 -12.40
CA ALA A 50 -30.01 18.12 -12.70
C ALA A 50 -30.70 19.00 -11.66
N THR A 51 -30.48 18.75 -10.37
CA THR A 51 -31.05 19.56 -9.28
C THR A 51 -30.59 21.02 -9.35
N THR A 52 -29.30 21.24 -9.61
CA THR A 52 -28.72 22.58 -9.80
C THR A 52 -29.30 23.28 -11.02
N LEU A 53 -29.50 22.57 -12.14
CA LEU A 53 -30.15 23.10 -13.35
C LEU A 53 -31.61 23.49 -13.09
N ILE A 54 -32.36 22.65 -12.38
CA ILE A 54 -33.76 22.90 -12.00
C ILE A 54 -33.85 24.17 -11.15
N GLN A 55 -32.97 24.30 -10.15
CA GLN A 55 -32.89 25.49 -9.31
C GLN A 55 -32.53 26.74 -10.12
N ALA A 56 -31.58 26.64 -11.05
CA ALA A 56 -31.18 27.76 -11.90
C ALA A 56 -32.27 28.21 -12.87
N MET A 57 -33.04 27.28 -13.44
CA MET A 57 -34.19 27.64 -14.29
C MET A 57 -35.33 28.31 -13.50
N ARG A 58 -35.48 27.95 -12.21
CA ARG A 58 -36.56 28.47 -11.36
C ARG A 58 -36.24 29.82 -10.72
N TYR A 59 -34.97 30.09 -10.42
CA TYR A 59 -34.51 31.30 -9.73
C TYR A 59 -33.58 32.20 -10.56
N GLY A 60 -33.23 31.81 -11.80
CA GLY A 60 -32.40 32.61 -12.71
C GLY A 60 -30.92 32.71 -12.31
N THR A 61 -30.45 31.90 -11.36
CA THR A 61 -29.06 31.91 -10.87
C THR A 61 -28.06 31.49 -11.96
N PRO A 62 -26.78 31.91 -11.86
CA PRO A 62 -25.79 31.71 -12.92
C PRO A 62 -25.44 30.23 -13.13
N LEU A 63 -26.19 29.60 -14.05
CA LEU A 63 -26.08 28.21 -14.46
C LEU A 63 -24.67 27.79 -14.87
N ALA A 64 -23.99 28.66 -15.62
CA ALA A 64 -22.64 28.41 -16.10
C ALA A 64 -21.62 28.30 -14.96
N GLN A 65 -21.82 29.06 -13.87
CA GLN A 65 -20.96 29.00 -12.70
C GLN A 65 -21.19 27.70 -11.93
N ALA A 66 -22.44 27.32 -11.73
CA ALA A 66 -22.79 26.11 -11.00
C ALA A 66 -22.33 24.83 -11.73
N LEU A 67 -22.49 24.79 -13.06
CA LEU A 67 -21.93 23.71 -13.89
C LEU A 67 -20.40 23.65 -13.85
N ARG A 68 -19.71 24.80 -13.82
CA ARG A 68 -18.24 24.84 -13.68
C ARG A 68 -17.79 24.30 -12.33
N VAL A 69 -18.46 24.71 -11.25
CA VAL A 69 -18.19 24.21 -9.90
C VAL A 69 -18.39 22.70 -9.85
N LEU A 70 -19.54 22.22 -10.31
CA LEU A 70 -19.83 20.78 -10.32
C LEU A 70 -18.85 19.98 -11.20
N ALA A 71 -18.45 20.51 -12.36
CA ALA A 71 -17.43 19.89 -13.19
C ALA A 71 -16.04 19.87 -12.50
N GLY A 72 -15.72 20.90 -11.72
CA GLY A 72 -14.54 20.93 -10.86
C GLY A 72 -14.62 19.87 -9.76
N GLU A 73 -15.77 19.77 -9.11
CA GLU A 73 -16.03 18.83 -8.02
C GLU A 73 -16.01 17.38 -8.49
N MET A 74 -16.54 17.07 -9.67
CA MET A 74 -16.43 15.75 -10.29
C MET A 74 -14.99 15.36 -10.61
N ARG A 75 -14.12 16.31 -10.95
CA ARG A 75 -12.67 16.05 -11.12
C ARG A 75 -12.00 15.86 -9.78
N ALA A 76 -12.33 16.68 -8.79
CA ALA A 76 -11.81 16.59 -7.43
C ALA A 76 -12.20 15.26 -6.77
N GLN A 77 -13.44 14.79 -6.91
CA GLN A 77 -13.87 13.48 -6.41
C GLN A 77 -13.08 12.33 -7.03
N ARG A 78 -12.73 12.41 -8.32
CA ARG A 78 -11.87 11.39 -8.95
C ARG A 78 -10.48 11.42 -8.32
N LEU A 79 -9.91 12.60 -8.10
CA LEU A 79 -8.61 12.75 -7.46
C LEU A 79 -8.64 12.25 -6.01
N ALA A 80 -9.66 12.61 -5.23
CA ALA A 80 -9.84 12.16 -3.86
C ALA A 80 -9.91 10.63 -3.76
N ARG A 81 -10.60 9.95 -4.69
CA ARG A 81 -10.62 8.47 -4.76
C ARG A 81 -9.25 7.87 -5.07
N PHE A 82 -8.38 8.58 -5.78
CA PHE A 82 -7.00 8.16 -5.99
C PHE A 82 -6.14 8.45 -4.75
N GLU A 83 -6.35 9.60 -4.09
CA GLU A 83 -5.66 9.98 -2.87
C GLU A 83 -5.99 9.06 -1.70
N GLU A 84 -7.24 8.64 -1.52
CA GLU A 84 -7.63 7.64 -0.51
C GLU A 84 -6.94 6.31 -0.72
N LYS A 85 -6.75 5.90 -1.97
CA LYS A 85 -5.98 4.70 -2.31
C LYS A 85 -4.49 4.94 -2.01
N ALA A 86 -3.95 6.08 -2.43
CA ALA A 86 -2.56 6.47 -2.20
C ALA A 86 -2.19 6.53 -0.71
N ALA A 87 -3.05 7.10 0.13
CA ALA A 87 -2.86 7.19 1.57
C ALA A 87 -2.82 5.83 2.26
N ARG A 88 -3.41 4.79 1.66
CA ARG A 88 -3.35 3.41 2.17
C ARG A 88 -2.12 2.64 1.69
N LEU A 89 -1.46 3.05 0.60
CA LEU A 89 -0.22 2.40 0.13
C LEU A 89 0.90 2.29 1.18
N PRO A 90 1.25 3.33 1.97
CA PRO A 90 2.38 3.22 2.89
C PRO A 90 2.17 2.12 3.94
N VAL A 91 0.97 1.95 4.49
CA VAL A 91 0.67 0.87 5.44
C VAL A 91 0.76 -0.51 4.79
N LEU A 92 0.29 -0.67 3.55
CA LEU A 92 0.40 -1.93 2.82
C LEU A 92 1.85 -2.29 2.49
N LEU A 93 2.75 -1.31 2.38
CA LEU A 93 4.17 -1.53 2.11
C LEU A 93 5.02 -1.69 3.38
N THR A 94 4.67 -1.02 4.48
CA THR A 94 5.41 -1.14 5.76
C THR A 94 5.13 -2.47 6.46
N LEU A 95 3.90 -2.98 6.40
CA LEU A 95 3.51 -4.25 7.02
C LEU A 95 4.37 -5.45 6.54
N PRO A 96 4.52 -5.74 5.23
CA PRO A 96 5.35 -6.85 4.77
C PRO A 96 6.83 -6.64 5.11
N MET A 97 7.33 -5.39 5.08
CA MET A 97 8.70 -5.09 5.46
C MET A 97 8.99 -5.44 6.92
N VAL A 98 8.10 -5.05 7.85
CA VAL A 98 8.25 -5.35 9.28
C VAL A 98 8.20 -6.85 9.54
N VAL A 99 7.28 -7.58 8.88
CA VAL A 99 7.14 -9.03 9.02
C VAL A 99 8.37 -9.79 8.51
N PHE A 100 9.11 -9.25 7.54
CA PHE A 100 10.37 -9.84 7.07
C PHE A 100 11.60 -9.45 7.91
N ILE A 101 11.62 -8.24 8.46
CA ILE A 101 12.73 -7.76 9.30
C ILE A 101 12.79 -8.47 10.65
N LEU A 102 11.66 -8.62 11.34
CA LEU A 102 11.60 -9.25 12.66
C LEU A 102 12.26 -10.65 12.71
N PRO A 103 11.92 -11.61 11.83
CA PRO A 103 12.57 -12.92 11.83
C PRO A 103 14.04 -12.84 11.40
N CYS A 104 14.38 -11.95 10.46
CA CYS A 104 15.78 -11.77 10.02
C CYS A 104 16.67 -11.31 11.18
N VAL A 105 16.22 -10.31 11.95
CA VAL A 105 16.94 -9.79 13.11
C VAL A 105 17.06 -10.86 14.20
N PHE A 106 16.02 -11.65 14.45
CA PHE A 106 16.06 -12.73 15.43
C PHE A 106 17.11 -13.80 15.08
N ILE A 107 17.22 -14.16 13.80
CA ILE A 107 18.22 -15.13 13.32
C ILE A 107 19.64 -14.55 13.42
N VAL A 108 19.85 -13.29 13.04
CA VAL A 108 21.18 -12.66 13.04
C VAL A 108 21.70 -12.44 14.47
N VAL A 109 20.84 -12.00 15.39
CA VAL A 109 21.23 -11.71 16.78
C VAL A 109 21.22 -12.99 17.64
N GLY A 110 20.20 -13.84 17.47
CA GLY A 110 20.06 -15.09 18.21
C GLY A 110 20.98 -16.22 17.71
N GLY A 111 21.35 -16.20 16.43
CA GLY A 111 22.23 -17.18 15.80
C GLY A 111 23.57 -17.41 16.53
N PRO A 112 24.38 -16.37 16.81
CA PRO A 112 25.65 -16.56 17.53
C PRO A 112 25.42 -17.05 18.97
N ALA A 113 24.42 -16.51 19.67
CA ALA A 113 24.09 -16.95 21.03
C ALA A 113 23.72 -18.44 21.10
N MET A 114 22.96 -18.94 20.11
CA MET A 114 22.63 -20.36 20.01
C MET A 114 23.86 -21.25 19.75
N LEU A 115 24.82 -20.77 18.96
CA LEU A 115 26.08 -21.48 18.69
C LEU A 115 27.03 -21.47 19.90
N ASP A 116 27.05 -20.38 20.66
CA ASP A 116 27.91 -20.26 21.84
C ASP A 116 27.40 -21.15 22.99
N VAL A 117 26.08 -21.22 23.16
CA VAL A 117 25.44 -22.10 24.15
C VAL A 117 25.71 -23.57 23.82
N SER A 118 25.58 -24.00 22.56
CA SER A 118 25.84 -25.39 22.17
C SER A 118 27.30 -25.80 22.33
N ARG A 119 28.26 -24.92 22.00
CA ARG A 119 29.70 -25.15 22.25
C ARG A 119 30.04 -25.23 23.73
N SER A 120 29.42 -24.38 24.56
CA SER A 120 29.66 -24.38 26.01
C SER A 120 29.18 -25.69 26.65
N PHE A 121 28.06 -26.25 26.19
CA PHE A 121 27.57 -27.55 26.64
C PHE A 121 28.43 -28.72 26.15
N ASP A 122 28.92 -28.68 24.90
CA ASP A 122 29.81 -29.71 24.36
C ASP A 122 31.18 -29.73 25.08
N SER A 123 31.73 -28.54 25.36
CA SER A 123 32.98 -28.40 26.13
C SER A 123 32.81 -28.80 27.61
N ALA A 124 31.63 -28.60 28.21
CA ALA A 124 31.36 -29.03 29.58
C ALA A 124 31.26 -30.56 29.69
N GLY A 125 30.76 -31.24 28.65
CA GLY A 125 30.66 -32.70 28.60
C GLY A 125 31.99 -33.45 28.42
N ASN A 126 33.02 -32.80 27.86
CA ASN A 126 34.31 -33.44 27.53
C ASN A 126 35.42 -33.22 28.59
N SER A 127 35.17 -32.43 29.65
CA SER A 127 36.20 -32.06 30.63
C SER A 127 36.49 -33.12 31.70
N GLN A 128 35.78 -34.26 31.70
CA GLN A 128 35.96 -35.29 32.74
C GLN A 128 37.04 -36.33 32.41
N GLN A 129 37.74 -36.22 31.26
CA GLN A 129 38.70 -37.24 30.81
C GLN A 129 40.12 -36.71 30.53
N THR A 130 40.64 -35.78 31.36
CA THR A 130 42.05 -35.34 31.25
C THR A 130 42.87 -35.43 32.54
N HIS A 131 42.31 -35.93 33.65
CA HIS A 131 43.01 -36.01 34.94
C HIS A 131 43.15 -37.44 35.48
N SER A 132 43.86 -38.32 34.77
CA SER A 132 44.58 -39.43 35.41
C SER A 132 45.59 -40.06 34.45
N SER A 133 46.87 -39.67 34.56
CA SER A 133 48.09 -40.47 34.33
C SER A 133 49.26 -39.64 33.77
N GLN A 134 49.65 -38.55 34.45
CA GLN A 134 51.02 -38.06 34.30
C GLN A 134 51.61 -37.71 35.66
N SER A 135 51.83 -38.77 36.44
CA SER A 135 52.63 -38.77 37.65
C SER A 135 53.45 -40.05 37.67
N HIS A 136 54.51 -40.11 36.85
CA HIS A 136 55.65 -40.94 37.22
C HIS A 136 56.93 -40.13 37.09
N SER A 137 57.40 -39.77 38.28
CA SER A 137 58.61 -39.07 38.68
C SER A 137 59.89 -39.66 38.09
N ASN A 138 60.73 -38.76 37.57
CA ASN A 138 62.17 -38.97 37.44
C ASN A 138 62.84 -38.48 38.74
N PRO A 139 63.81 -39.20 39.33
CA PRO A 139 65.12 -38.57 39.61
C PRO A 139 66.30 -39.61 39.59
N PRO A 140 67.54 -39.31 40.07
CA PRO A 140 68.66 -38.77 39.30
C PRO A 140 69.96 -39.65 39.33
N HIS A 141 70.99 -39.17 38.61
CA HIS A 141 72.37 -39.66 38.40
C HIS A 141 73.08 -40.52 39.48
N SER A 142 73.92 -41.48 39.04
CA SER A 142 75.40 -41.57 39.28
C SER A 142 75.99 -43.00 39.24
N GLN A 143 77.31 -43.09 38.98
CA GLN A 143 78.26 -44.24 39.06
C GLN A 143 78.42 -45.07 37.77
N THR A 144 79.53 -45.04 37.01
CA THR A 144 80.99 -45.17 37.26
C THR A 144 81.48 -46.56 37.66
N LYS A 145 82.62 -46.97 37.06
CA LYS A 145 83.43 -48.21 37.19
C LYS A 145 82.90 -49.41 36.41
N GLY A 146 83.71 -50.18 35.68
CA GLY A 146 85.14 -50.19 35.41
C GLY A 146 85.39 -51.31 34.40
N GLY A 147 86.34 -51.15 33.48
CA GLY A 147 87.51 -52.01 33.54
C GLY A 147 87.65 -52.82 32.24
N GLN A 148 88.54 -52.30 31.40
CA GLN A 148 89.35 -53.00 30.38
C GLN A 148 90.01 -54.30 30.90
N PRO A 149 90.79 -55.05 30.09
CA PRO A 149 91.25 -54.78 28.72
C PRO A 149 90.84 -55.79 27.65
#